data_AF-A0A928NB62-F1
#
_entry.id   AF-A0A928NB62-F1
#
_cell.length_a   1.000
_cell.length_b   1.000
_cell.length_c   1.000
_cell.angle_alpha   90.00
_cell.angle_beta   90.00
_cell.angle_gamma   90.00
#
_symmetry.space_group_name_H-M   'P 1'
#
loop_
_entity.id
_entity.type
_entity.pdbx_description
1 polymer ?
#
loop_
_entity_poly.entity_id
_entity_poly.type
_entity_poly.pdbx_seq_one_letter_code
_entity_poly.pdbx_strand_id
1 'polypeptide(L)' 'MIFKNKPDPICCFCQFMTEDSSGKLFCSQKNKEVAEEDKCRKYKYDIFKKKILPKKKLDFSKYSKEDFRL' A
#
# COMPACT_ATOMS: atom_id res chain seq x y z
N MET A 1 7.30 24.52 -8.02
CA MET A 1 6.92 23.32 -7.22
C MET A 1 6.40 22.24 -8.15
N ILE A 2 7.02 21.06 -8.16
CA ILE A 2 7.01 20.06 -9.27
C ILE A 2 5.74 19.16 -9.34
N PHE A 3 4.74 19.33 -8.48
CA PHE A 3 3.53 18.49 -8.54
C PHE A 3 2.27 19.33 -8.39
N LYS A 4 1.82 19.90 -9.52
CA LYS A 4 0.59 20.70 -9.64
C LYS A 4 -0.69 19.84 -9.54
N ASN A 5 -0.57 18.53 -9.76
CA ASN A 5 -1.62 17.54 -9.62
C ASN A 5 -1.24 16.55 -8.51
N LYS A 6 -1.49 16.89 -7.25
CA LYS A 6 -1.55 15.88 -6.18
C LYS A 6 -2.99 15.35 -6.19
N PRO A 7 -3.26 14.16 -6.76
CA PRO A 7 -4.57 13.56 -6.57
C PRO A 7 -4.85 13.46 -5.07
N ASP A 8 -6.09 13.71 -4.68
CA ASP A 8 -6.53 13.53 -3.30
C ASP A 8 -6.05 12.18 -2.76
N PRO A 9 -5.62 12.10 -1.49
CA PRO A 9 -5.01 10.91 -0.92
C PRO A 9 -6.03 9.77 -0.80
N ILE A 10 -6.19 9.00 -1.87
CA ILE A 10 -7.02 7.80 -1.93
C ILE A 10 -6.14 6.55 -1.91
N CYS A 11 -6.64 5.44 -1.36
CA CYS A 11 -5.88 4.19 -1.42
C CYS A 11 -5.82 3.64 -2.85
N CYS A 12 -4.81 2.81 -3.15
CA CYS A 12 -4.65 2.22 -4.49
C CYS A 12 -5.90 1.48 -4.97
N PHE A 13 -6.66 0.85 -4.07
CA PHE A 13 -7.90 0.17 -4.43
C PHE A 13 -9.02 1.15 -4.81
N CYS A 14 -9.15 2.27 -4.11
CA CYS A 14 -10.11 3.32 -4.44
C CYS A 14 -9.72 4.09 -5.71
N GLN A 15 -8.43 4.12 -6.07
CA GLN A 15 -7.95 4.76 -7.29
C GLN A 15 -8.41 4.04 -8.57
N PHE A 16 -8.49 2.71 -8.52
CA PHE A 16 -8.89 1.87 -9.66
C PHE A 16 -10.31 1.29 -9.49
N MET A 17 -11.10 1.88 -8.62
CA MET A 17 -12.46 1.41 -8.33
C MET A 17 -13.40 1.83 -9.45
N THR A 18 -14.24 0.90 -9.90
CA THR A 18 -15.30 1.14 -10.87
C THR A 18 -16.63 1.26 -10.14
N GLU A 19 -17.48 2.17 -10.63
CA GLU A 19 -18.85 2.32 -10.15
C GLU A 19 -19.77 1.41 -10.95
N ASP A 20 -20.70 0.73 -10.26
CA ASP A 20 -21.77 -0.01 -10.93
C ASP A 20 -22.88 0.95 -11.41
N SER A 21 -23.68 0.51 -12.38
CA SER A 21 -24.89 1.19 -12.87
C SER A 21 -25.84 1.73 -11.80
N SER A 22 -25.83 1.16 -10.60
CA SER A 22 -26.64 1.62 -9.46
C SER A 22 -25.94 2.67 -8.57
N GLY A 23 -24.78 3.19 -8.98
CA GLY A 23 -23.97 4.13 -8.18
C GLY A 23 -23.25 3.48 -6.99
N LYS A 24 -23.23 2.14 -6.95
CA LYS A 24 -22.60 1.36 -5.87
C LYS A 24 -21.13 1.15 -6.17
N LEU A 25 -20.30 1.26 -5.14
CA LEU A 25 -18.87 1.09 -5.23
C LEU A 25 -18.44 -0.19 -4.51
N PHE A 26 -17.54 -0.96 -5.11
CA PHE A 26 -17.05 -2.21 -4.51
C PHE A 26 -15.59 -2.08 -4.06
N CYS A 27 -15.32 -2.36 -2.79
CA CYS A 27 -13.96 -2.36 -2.24
C CYS A 27 -13.36 -3.77 -2.25
N SER A 28 -12.47 -4.06 -3.20
CA SER A 28 -11.80 -5.37 -3.31
C SER A 28 -11.01 -5.77 -2.06
N GLN A 29 -10.48 -4.79 -1.30
CA GLN A 29 -9.76 -5.07 -0.06
C GLN A 29 -10.68 -5.56 1.06
N LYS A 30 -11.91 -5.02 1.15
CA LYS A 30 -12.89 -5.38 2.19
C LYS A 30 -13.92 -6.40 1.70
N ASN A 31 -13.87 -6.74 0.41
CA ASN A 31 -14.79 -7.64 -0.28
C ASN A 31 -16.27 -7.28 -0.06
N LYS A 32 -16.60 -5.98 -0.15
CA LYS A 32 -17.96 -5.47 0.10
C LYS A 32 -18.27 -4.19 -0.67
N GLU A 33 -19.56 -3.92 -0.82
CA GLU A 33 -20.07 -2.62 -1.25
C GLU A 33 -19.77 -1.54 -0.19
N VAL A 34 -19.39 -0.36 -0.66
CA VAL A 34 -19.09 0.82 0.16
C VAL A 34 -19.77 2.04 -0.45
N ALA A 35 -20.18 2.98 0.39
CA ALA A 35 -20.67 4.27 -0.08
C ALA A 35 -19.49 5.14 -0.56
N GLU A 36 -19.76 6.19 -1.35
CA GLU A 36 -18.72 7.11 -1.82
C GLU A 36 -18.03 7.86 -0.66
N GLU A 37 -18.76 8.14 0.41
CA GLU A 37 -18.24 8.73 1.65
C GLU A 37 -17.29 7.79 2.41
N ASP A 38 -17.41 6.48 2.20
CA ASP A 38 -16.54 5.45 2.81
C ASP A 38 -15.24 5.20 2.03
N LYS A 39 -15.02 5.92 0.90
CA LYS A 39 -13.74 5.88 0.18
C LYS A 39 -12.60 6.16 1.15
N CYS A 40 -11.53 5.39 1.04
CA CYS A 40 -10.36 5.50 1.92
C CYS A 40 -9.56 6.79 1.64
N ARG A 41 -10.11 7.96 1.99
CA ARG A 41 -9.48 9.30 1.91
C ARG A 41 -8.36 9.51 2.93
N LYS A 42 -8.24 8.59 3.89
CA LYS A 42 -7.22 8.62 4.96
C LYS A 42 -5.86 8.09 4.52
N TYR A 43 -5.72 7.56 3.30
CA TYR A 43 -4.44 7.01 2.83
C TYR A 43 -3.50 8.12 2.34
N LYS A 44 -3.20 9.08 3.21
CA LYS A 44 -2.02 9.92 3.03
C LYS A 44 -0.83 9.02 3.37
N TYR A 45 -0.09 8.55 2.36
CA TYR A 45 1.17 7.84 2.58
C TYR A 45 2.14 8.80 3.28
N ASP A 46 2.12 8.77 4.60
CA ASP A 46 2.95 9.60 5.44
C ASP A 46 4.29 8.88 5.62
N ILE A 47 5.24 9.21 4.76
CA ILE A 47 6.61 8.70 4.81
C ILE A 47 7.25 8.88 6.19
N PHE A 48 6.82 9.87 6.98
CA PHE A 48 7.33 10.10 8.33
C PHE A 48 6.65 9.22 9.39
N LYS A 49 5.46 8.66 9.12
CA LYS A 49 4.80 7.68 10.00
C LYS A 49 5.26 6.25 9.76
N LYS A 50 5.94 5.98 8.63
CA LYS A 50 6.47 4.65 8.35
C LYS A 50 7.67 4.37 9.24
N LYS A 51 7.46 3.55 10.28
CA LYS A 51 8.56 3.04 11.11
C LYS A 51 9.41 2.09 10.27
N ILE A 52 10.59 2.53 9.84
CA ILE A 52 11.55 1.66 9.14
C ILE A 52 12.10 0.69 10.18
N LEU A 53 11.67 -0.57 10.10
CA LEU A 53 12.24 -1.62 10.94
C LEU A 53 13.70 -1.84 10.53
N PRO A 54 14.64 -1.86 11.48
CA PRO A 54 16.03 -2.19 11.16
C PRO A 54 16.08 -3.59 10.53
N LYS A 55 16.89 -3.74 9.48
CA LYS A 55 17.13 -5.06 8.89
C LYS A 55 17.64 -6.00 9.99
N LYS A 56 17.06 -7.19 10.10
CA LYS A 56 17.59 -8.23 11.00
C LYS A 56 19.06 -8.45 10.63
N LYS A 57 19.95 -8.45 11.63
CA LYS A 57 21.33 -8.86 11.42
C LYS A 57 21.32 -10.28 10.88
N LEU A 58 22.03 -10.49 9.78
CA LEU A 58 22.25 -11.83 9.25
C LEU A 58 23.16 -12.58 10.22
N ASP A 59 22.77 -13.80 10.53
CA ASP A 59 23.53 -14.69 11.39
C ASP A 59 24.51 -15.49 10.53
N PHE A 60 25.75 -15.00 10.43
CA PHE A 60 26.78 -15.61 9.59
C PHE A 60 27.33 -16.93 10.14
N SER A 61 26.97 -17.29 11.38
CA SER A 61 27.39 -18.54 12.01
C SER A 61 26.83 -19.80 11.34
N LYS A 62 25.78 -19.64 10.51
CA LYS A 62 25.07 -20.73 9.83
C LYS A 62 25.59 -21.04 8.42
N TYR A 63 26.52 -20.25 7.89
CA TYR A 63 27.03 -20.43 6.53
C TYR A 63 28.45 -20.98 6.58
N SER A 64 28.69 -22.06 5.83
CA SER A 64 30.03 -22.62 5.61
C SER A 64 30.65 -21.99 4.36
N LYS A 65 31.98 -22.12 4.19
CA LYS A 65 32.66 -21.64 2.97
C LYS A 65 32.19 -22.37 1.71
N GLU A 66 31.59 -23.55 1.84
CA GLU A 66 31.10 -24.36 0.71
C GLU A 66 29.80 -23.78 0.15
N ASP A 67 28.98 -23.12 0.99
CA ASP A 67 27.76 -22.40 0.56
C ASP A 67 28.03 -21.22 -0.39
N PHE A 68 29.29 -20.80 -0.51
CA PHE A 68 29.73 -19.68 -1.37
C PHE A 68 30.53 -20.14 -2.60
N ARG A 69 30.57 -21.44 -2.88
CA ARG A 69 31.19 -21.98 -4.11
C ARG A 69 30.10 -22.21 -5.16
N LEU A 70 30.37 -21.75 -6.39
CA LEU A 70 29.51 -21.88 -7.56
C LEU A 70 29.75 -23.22 -8.27
#